data_AF-A0AAW0SJA4-F1
#
_entry.id   AF-A0AAW0SJA4-F1
#
_cell.length_a   1.000
_cell.length_b   1.000
_cell.length_c   1.000
_cell.angle_alpha   90.00
_cell.angle_beta   90.00
_cell.angle_gamma   90.00
#
_symmetry.space_group_name_H-M   'P 1'
#
loop_
_entity.id
_entity.type
_entity.pdbx_description
1 polymer ?
#
loop_
_entity_poly.entity_id
_entity_poly.type
_entity_poly.pdbx_seq_one_letter_code
_entity_poly.pdbx_strand_id
1 'polypeptide(L)'
;MQSRVFPHLLYTDVHACVSTEVLLRVASVGICGSDVHYWWRGRTARFVVEAPLVLGHESSATVVACGPYVHSLKPGDRVAIEPGVPCRRCDHCRSGRYNVCPHVRFCATPPVDGTLTRYYVHPADFCFKLPDSVSDEEGAMLEPLAVAVYSCKACRGGAGHAGTGAWGRTHRAGGCPHGQGYGRRSYLCDGYQ
;
A
#
# COMPACT_ATOMS: atom_id res chain seq x y z
N MET A 1 -33.68 0.73 9.07
CA MET A 1 -32.46 0.80 8.25
C MET A 1 -31.32 0.27 9.10
N GLN A 2 -31.17 -1.06 9.12
CA GLN A 2 -30.36 -1.78 10.11
C GLN A 2 -28.87 -1.63 9.84
N SER A 3 -28.15 -1.24 10.88
CA SER A 3 -26.70 -1.18 11.01
C SER A 3 -26.05 -2.49 10.58
N ARG A 4 -25.37 -2.50 9.43
CA ARG A 4 -24.44 -3.57 9.04
C ARG A 4 -23.07 -3.23 9.60
N VAL A 5 -22.88 -3.59 10.87
CA VAL A 5 -21.59 -3.53 11.56
C VAL A 5 -20.70 -4.65 11.02
N PHE A 6 -19.47 -4.28 10.70
CA PHE A 6 -18.38 -5.04 10.08
C PHE A 6 -18.20 -6.46 10.64
N PRO A 7 -17.89 -7.48 9.80
CA PRO A 7 -17.45 -8.77 10.32
C PRO A 7 -16.09 -8.58 10.99
N HIS A 8 -16.07 -8.76 12.31
CA HIS A 8 -14.86 -8.80 13.11
C HIS A 8 -13.97 -9.94 12.64
N LEU A 9 -12.75 -9.66 12.18
CA LEU A 9 -11.70 -10.66 12.14
C LEU A 9 -11.42 -11.03 13.61
N LEU A 10 -11.82 -12.23 14.04
CA LEU A 10 -11.56 -12.70 15.39
C LEU A 10 -10.14 -13.26 15.44
N TYR A 11 -9.50 -13.16 16.60
CA TYR A 11 -8.17 -13.70 16.85
C TYR A 11 -8.06 -15.21 16.55
N THR A 12 -9.18 -15.93 16.45
CA THR A 12 -9.24 -17.36 16.10
C THR A 12 -9.01 -17.65 14.62
N ASP A 13 -8.98 -16.64 13.74
CA ASP A 13 -8.70 -16.79 12.30
C ASP A 13 -7.19 -16.71 11.96
N VAL A 14 -6.31 -16.80 12.97
CA VAL A 14 -4.82 -16.77 12.88
C VAL A 14 -4.20 -17.82 11.93
N HIS A 15 -4.99 -18.73 11.35
CA HIS A 15 -4.60 -19.58 10.24
C HIS A 15 -4.56 -18.86 8.87
N ALA A 16 -4.85 -17.55 8.83
CA ALA A 16 -5.03 -16.79 7.60
C ALA A 16 -3.75 -16.30 6.90
N CYS A 17 -2.58 -16.28 7.56
CA CYS A 17 -1.35 -15.86 6.87
C CYS A 17 -0.93 -16.94 5.87
N VAL A 18 -1.07 -16.67 4.58
CA VAL A 18 -0.44 -17.53 3.57
C VAL A 18 1.07 -17.43 3.70
N SER A 19 1.78 -18.29 2.98
CA SER A 19 3.18 -18.61 3.26
C SER A 19 4.14 -17.40 3.40
N THR A 20 3.87 -16.26 2.77
CA THR A 20 4.70 -15.03 2.79
C THR A 20 4.00 -13.79 3.37
N GLU A 21 2.89 -13.95 4.09
CA GLU A 21 2.12 -12.85 4.67
C GLU A 21 2.36 -12.70 6.18
N VAL A 22 1.98 -11.54 6.72
CA VAL A 22 1.98 -11.26 8.15
C VAL A 22 0.59 -10.86 8.62
N LEU A 23 0.23 -11.30 9.82
CA LEU A 23 -0.95 -10.81 10.53
C LEU A 23 -0.53 -9.59 11.33
N LEU A 24 -1.25 -8.49 11.13
CA LEU A 24 -0.96 -7.20 11.70
C LEU A 24 -2.06 -6.83 12.69
N ARG A 25 -1.69 -6.34 13.86
CA ARG A 25 -2.59 -5.56 14.73
C ARG A 25 -2.40 -4.10 14.38
N VAL A 26 -3.39 -3.50 13.76
CA VAL A 26 -3.33 -2.11 13.28
C VAL A 26 -3.21 -1.18 14.49
N ALA A 27 -2.24 -0.27 14.44
CA ALA A 27 -1.94 0.67 15.52
C ALA A 27 -2.54 2.04 15.22
N SER A 28 -2.17 2.64 14.08
CA SER A 28 -2.66 3.95 13.64
C SER A 28 -3.04 3.91 12.16
N VAL A 29 -4.12 4.63 11.82
CA VAL A 29 -4.60 4.79 10.44
C VAL A 29 -4.87 6.26 10.17
N GLY A 30 -4.19 6.83 9.18
CA GLY A 30 -4.50 8.14 8.61
C GLY A 30 -5.73 8.07 7.71
N ILE A 31 -6.47 9.17 7.64
CA ILE A 31 -7.64 9.31 6.78
C ILE A 31 -7.31 10.33 5.69
N CYS A 32 -7.45 9.90 4.44
CA CYS A 32 -7.19 10.74 3.28
C CYS A 32 -8.50 11.30 2.67
N GLY A 33 -8.36 12.26 1.77
CA GLY A 33 -9.47 12.77 0.97
C GLY A 33 -10.17 11.67 0.15
N SER A 34 -9.47 10.62 -0.27
CA SER A 34 -10.05 9.47 -0.97
C SER A 34 -11.01 8.67 -0.10
N ASP A 35 -10.67 8.43 1.18
CA ASP A 35 -11.56 7.74 2.13
C ASP A 35 -12.84 8.56 2.36
N VAL A 36 -12.70 9.87 2.57
CA VAL A 36 -13.83 10.80 2.72
C VAL A 36 -14.69 10.81 1.46
N HIS A 37 -14.08 10.77 0.28
CA HIS A 37 -14.79 10.76 -1.00
C HIS A 37 -15.56 9.43 -1.20
N TYR A 38 -15.01 8.29 -0.79
CA TYR A 38 -15.75 7.02 -0.75
C TYR A 38 -16.92 7.07 0.25
N TRP A 39 -16.70 7.59 1.46
CA TRP A 39 -17.76 7.71 2.46
C TRP A 39 -18.91 8.62 1.98
N TRP A 40 -18.59 9.75 1.35
CA TRP A 40 -19.57 10.74 0.94
C TRP A 40 -20.26 10.41 -0.40
N ARG A 41 -19.51 9.90 -1.38
CA ARG A 41 -20.01 9.69 -2.77
C ARG A 41 -20.16 8.23 -3.16
N GLY A 42 -19.66 7.28 -2.36
CA GLY A 42 -19.66 5.85 -2.70
C GLY A 42 -18.76 5.48 -3.89
N ARG A 43 -17.88 6.40 -4.33
CA ARG A 43 -16.96 6.17 -5.46
C ARG A 43 -15.81 7.17 -5.45
N THR A 44 -14.70 6.85 -6.09
CA THR A 44 -13.62 7.79 -6.44
C THR A 44 -13.16 7.53 -7.86
N ALA A 45 -13.22 8.55 -8.72
CA ALA A 45 -13.04 8.40 -10.17
C ALA A 45 -13.92 7.25 -10.74
N ARG A 46 -13.30 6.25 -11.38
CA ARG A 46 -13.99 5.08 -11.94
C ARG A 46 -14.25 3.95 -10.94
N PHE A 47 -13.74 4.05 -9.71
CA PHE A 47 -13.87 3.00 -8.70
C PHE A 47 -15.13 3.21 -7.88
N VAL A 48 -16.10 2.30 -8.01
CA VAL A 48 -17.41 2.38 -7.37
C VAL A 48 -17.50 1.34 -6.25
N VAL A 49 -18.08 1.73 -5.11
CA VAL A 49 -18.32 0.84 -3.97
C VAL A 49 -19.62 0.07 -4.22
N GLU A 50 -19.51 -1.17 -4.69
CA GLU A 50 -20.66 -2.04 -5.00
C GLU A 50 -21.02 -3.01 -3.84
N ALA A 51 -20.13 -3.15 -2.86
CA ALA A 51 -20.29 -3.96 -1.66
C ALA A 51 -19.68 -3.22 -0.46
N PRO A 52 -20.00 -3.61 0.80
CA PRO A 52 -19.35 -3.03 1.98
C PRO A 52 -17.82 -3.04 1.83
N LEU A 53 -17.20 -1.90 2.10
CA LEU A 53 -15.76 -1.68 1.95
C LEU A 53 -15.19 -1.16 3.27
N VAL A 54 -14.15 -1.82 3.78
CA VAL A 54 -13.33 -1.26 4.85
C VAL A 54 -12.46 -0.13 4.27
N LEU A 55 -12.47 1.04 4.90
CA LEU A 55 -11.66 2.20 4.47
C LEU A 55 -10.25 2.17 5.08
N GLY A 56 -9.43 3.18 4.77
CA GLY A 56 -8.08 3.36 5.32
C GLY A 56 -6.99 2.66 4.51
N HIS A 57 -5.90 3.38 4.26
CA HIS A 57 -4.73 2.87 3.54
C HIS A 57 -3.41 3.51 3.97
N GLU A 58 -3.45 4.48 4.89
CA GLU A 58 -2.28 5.14 5.47
C GLU A 58 -2.06 4.53 6.85
N SER A 59 -1.20 3.52 7.03
CA SER A 59 -1.25 2.73 8.28
C SER A 59 0.07 2.21 8.80
N SER A 60 0.12 2.09 10.13
CA SER A 60 1.14 1.36 10.87
C SER A 60 0.50 0.26 11.72
N ALA A 61 1.30 -0.74 12.08
CA ALA A 61 0.84 -1.89 12.83
C ALA A 61 1.96 -2.57 13.62
N THR A 62 1.56 -3.44 14.54
CA THR A 62 2.45 -4.44 15.15
C THR A 62 2.23 -5.79 14.46
N VAL A 63 3.31 -6.49 14.10
CA VAL A 63 3.23 -7.88 13.62
C VAL A 63 2.80 -8.78 14.77
N VAL A 64 1.75 -9.56 14.56
CA VAL A 64 1.19 -10.52 15.53
C VAL A 64 1.65 -11.94 15.20
N ALA A 65 1.61 -12.30 13.92
CA ALA A 65 2.04 -13.60 13.42
C ALA A 65 2.66 -13.45 12.02
N CYS A 66 3.49 -14.42 11.66
CA CYS A 66 4.17 -14.49 10.37
C CYS A 66 3.84 -15.81 9.68
N GLY A 67 3.70 -15.78 8.35
CA GLY A 67 3.69 -16.97 7.52
C GLY A 67 5.04 -17.70 7.55
N PRO A 68 5.07 -19.01 7.24
CA PRO A 68 6.26 -19.86 7.38
C PRO A 68 7.48 -19.45 6.55
N TYR A 69 7.33 -18.68 5.48
CA TYR A 69 8.43 -18.18 4.64
C TYR A 69 8.72 -16.69 4.84
N VAL A 70 8.19 -16.07 5.90
CA VAL A 70 8.55 -14.71 6.29
C VAL A 70 9.79 -14.76 7.17
N HIS A 71 10.90 -14.24 6.65
CA HIS A 71 12.18 -14.14 7.38
C HIS A 71 12.60 -12.71 7.68
N SER A 72 11.94 -11.72 7.07
CA SER A 72 12.25 -10.29 7.21
C SER A 72 11.64 -9.64 8.46
N LEU A 73 10.60 -10.25 9.03
CA LEU A 73 9.80 -9.73 10.13
C LEU A 73 9.50 -10.84 11.14
N LYS A 74 9.27 -10.46 12.40
CA LYS A 74 8.82 -11.37 13.46
C LYS A 74 7.71 -10.73 14.31
N PRO A 75 6.92 -11.53 15.04
CA PRO A 75 5.96 -11.03 16.01
C PRO A 75 6.59 -9.99 16.96
N GLY A 76 5.85 -8.91 17.21
CA GLY A 76 6.28 -7.76 18.01
C GLY A 76 6.98 -6.65 17.21
N ASP A 77 7.43 -6.90 15.99
CA ASP A 77 7.98 -5.82 15.16
C ASP A 77 6.89 -4.79 14.82
N ARG A 78 7.22 -3.51 14.99
CA ARG A 78 6.39 -2.38 14.52
C ARG A 78 6.70 -2.12 13.05
N VAL A 79 5.67 -1.93 12.24
CA VAL A 79 5.80 -1.77 10.78
C VAL A 79 4.92 -0.65 10.26
N ALA A 80 5.38 0.02 9.22
CA ALA A 80 4.54 0.79 8.33
C ALA A 80 4.12 -0.07 7.12
N ILE A 81 2.92 0.19 6.59
CA ILE A 81 2.30 -0.63 5.54
C ILE A 81 2.31 0.16 4.23
N GLU A 82 2.93 -0.39 3.18
CA GLU A 82 2.72 0.10 1.82
C GLU A 82 1.44 -0.55 1.26
N PRO A 83 0.38 0.23 0.98
CA PRO A 83 -0.96 -0.32 0.71
C PRO A 83 -1.12 -0.98 -0.67
N GLY A 84 -0.22 -0.69 -1.61
CA GLY A 84 -0.32 -1.13 -3.00
C GLY A 84 0.49 -2.40 -3.30
N VAL A 85 -0.17 -3.55 -3.40
CA VAL A 85 0.46 -4.83 -3.75
C VAL A 85 0.35 -5.08 -5.26
N PRO A 86 1.48 -5.06 -6.01
CA PRO A 86 1.48 -5.28 -7.45
C PRO A 86 1.44 -6.77 -7.79
N CYS A 87 1.26 -7.09 -9.08
CA CYS A 87 1.29 -8.49 -9.54
C CYS A 87 2.69 -9.13 -9.58
N ARG A 88 3.75 -8.34 -9.38
CA ARG A 88 5.17 -8.74 -9.43
C ARG A 88 5.68 -9.30 -10.77
N ARG A 89 4.83 -9.41 -11.81
CA ARG A 89 5.16 -10.12 -13.06
C ARG A 89 5.04 -9.32 -14.35
N CYS A 90 4.29 -8.22 -14.38
CA CYS A 90 4.12 -7.41 -15.59
C CYS A 90 5.36 -6.54 -15.88
N ASP A 91 5.42 -5.97 -17.08
CA ASP A 91 6.57 -5.16 -17.52
C ASP A 91 6.81 -3.95 -16.61
N HIS A 92 5.75 -3.33 -16.08
CA HIS A 92 5.89 -2.26 -15.10
C HIS A 92 6.55 -2.73 -13.81
N CYS A 93 6.19 -3.92 -13.31
CA CYS A 93 6.83 -4.49 -12.12
C CYS A 93 8.30 -4.82 -12.38
N ARG A 94 8.59 -5.45 -13.52
CA ARG A 94 9.96 -5.83 -13.92
C ARG A 94 10.85 -4.61 -14.18
N SER A 95 10.28 -3.51 -14.68
CA SER A 95 10.99 -2.25 -14.88
C SER A 95 11.11 -1.39 -13.61
N GLY A 96 10.74 -1.91 -12.43
CA GLY A 96 10.76 -1.17 -11.15
C GLY A 96 9.66 -0.12 -10.97
N ARG A 97 8.70 -0.02 -11.89
CA ARG A 97 7.56 0.92 -11.86
C ARG A 97 6.27 0.22 -11.40
N TYR A 98 6.37 -0.56 -10.32
CA TYR A 98 5.25 -1.39 -9.87
C TYR A 98 4.02 -0.57 -9.43
N ASN A 99 4.20 0.71 -9.12
CA ASN A 99 3.12 1.64 -8.74
C ASN A 99 2.11 1.88 -9.87
N VAL A 100 2.47 1.62 -11.14
CA VAL A 100 1.55 1.69 -12.28
C VAL A 100 1.17 0.29 -12.80
N CYS A 101 1.33 -0.75 -11.97
CA CYS A 101 0.87 -2.09 -12.29
C CYS A 101 -0.65 -2.11 -12.55
N PRO A 102 -1.13 -2.60 -13.71
CA PRO A 102 -2.57 -2.63 -14.02
C PRO A 102 -3.36 -3.60 -13.14
N HIS A 103 -2.68 -4.51 -12.45
CA HIS A 103 -3.24 -5.51 -11.54
C HIS A 103 -2.89 -5.23 -10.08
N VAL A 104 -2.55 -3.98 -9.74
CA VAL A 104 -2.30 -3.61 -8.35
C VAL A 104 -3.56 -3.80 -7.52
N ARG A 105 -3.44 -4.42 -6.34
CA ARG A 105 -4.45 -4.41 -5.30
C ARG A 105 -4.06 -3.34 -4.30
N PHE A 106 -4.94 -2.39 -4.04
CA PHE A 106 -4.62 -1.22 -3.22
C PHE A 106 -5.66 -1.10 -2.10
N CYS A 107 -5.21 -1.03 -0.84
CA CYS A 107 -6.08 -0.91 0.33
C CYS A 107 -7.11 0.22 0.16
N ALA A 108 -8.36 -0.01 0.55
CA ALA A 108 -9.47 0.94 0.42
C ALA A 108 -9.78 1.41 -1.01
N THR A 109 -9.38 0.64 -2.03
CA THR A 109 -9.84 0.82 -3.42
C THR A 109 -10.69 -0.38 -3.83
N PRO A 110 -11.99 -0.20 -4.12
CA PRO A 110 -12.88 -1.30 -4.49
C PRO A 110 -12.27 -2.23 -5.56
N PRO A 111 -12.34 -3.57 -5.38
CA PRO A 111 -13.03 -4.30 -4.32
C PRO A 111 -12.13 -4.68 -3.11
N VAL A 112 -11.00 -3.99 -2.91
CA VAL A 112 -9.99 -4.36 -1.91
C VAL A 112 -10.24 -3.62 -0.60
N ASP A 113 -10.50 -4.36 0.47
CA ASP A 113 -10.65 -3.82 1.82
C ASP A 113 -9.39 -3.11 2.32
N GLY A 114 -9.63 -2.02 3.03
CA GLY A 114 -8.64 -1.19 3.69
C GLY A 114 -8.25 -1.67 5.09
N THR A 115 -7.44 -0.84 5.74
CA THR A 115 -6.74 -1.14 6.99
C THR A 115 -7.40 -0.54 8.23
N LEU A 116 -8.53 0.17 8.11
CA LEU A 116 -9.29 0.71 9.26
C LEU A 116 -10.07 -0.40 9.98
N THR A 117 -9.34 -1.34 10.57
CA THR A 117 -9.79 -2.54 11.27
C THR A 117 -8.84 -2.85 12.42
N ARG A 118 -9.17 -3.82 13.28
CA ARG A 118 -8.28 -4.25 14.39
C ARG A 118 -7.12 -5.10 13.91
N TYR A 119 -7.39 -5.99 12.95
CA TYR A 119 -6.41 -6.92 12.40
C TYR A 119 -6.48 -6.93 10.88
N TYR A 120 -5.31 -7.02 10.23
CA TYR A 120 -5.18 -7.02 8.78
C TYR A 120 -4.07 -7.98 8.35
N VAL A 121 -4.25 -8.69 7.24
CA VAL A 121 -3.22 -9.56 6.66
C VAL A 121 -2.62 -8.88 5.46
N HIS A 122 -1.30 -8.79 5.40
CA HIS A 122 -0.58 -8.14 4.29
C HIS A 122 0.69 -8.90 3.91
N PRO A 123 1.17 -8.82 2.65
CA PRO A 123 2.45 -9.39 2.27
C PRO A 123 3.61 -8.77 3.04
N ALA A 124 4.51 -9.61 3.56
CA ALA A 124 5.61 -9.16 4.42
C ALA A 124 6.59 -8.22 3.70
N ASP A 125 6.73 -8.33 2.38
CA ASP A 125 7.58 -7.48 1.54
C ASP A 125 7.02 -6.05 1.34
N PHE A 126 5.78 -5.80 1.77
CA PHE A 126 5.13 -4.49 1.78
C PHE A 126 4.89 -3.98 3.22
N CYS A 127 5.57 -4.58 4.20
CA CYS A 127 5.58 -4.15 5.59
C CYS A 127 7.00 -3.78 6.00
N PHE A 128 7.23 -2.51 6.32
CA PHE A 128 8.56 -1.97 6.58
C PHE A 128 8.73 -1.73 8.07
N LYS A 129 9.70 -2.43 8.68
CA LYS A 129 9.99 -2.28 10.10
C LYS A 129 10.36 -0.84 10.46
N LEU A 130 9.68 -0.30 11.47
CA LEU A 130 9.92 1.03 12.01
C LEU A 130 11.11 0.99 12.98
N PRO A 131 12.00 2.00 12.94
CA PRO A 131 12.94 2.26 14.03
C PRO A 131 12.21 2.63 15.32
N ASP A 132 12.80 2.34 16.47
CA ASP A 132 12.20 2.65 17.78
C ASP A 132 11.91 4.14 17.98
N SER A 133 12.66 5.01 17.30
CA SER A 133 12.50 6.46 17.35
C SER A 133 11.31 7.00 16.54
N VAL A 134 10.68 6.17 15.71
CA VAL A 134 9.52 6.57 14.89
C VAL A 134 8.26 6.08 15.59
N SER A 135 7.27 6.94 15.80
CA SER A 135 5.98 6.58 16.43
C SER A 135 5.06 5.79 15.48
N ASP A 136 3.96 5.23 16.00
CA ASP A 136 3.00 4.53 15.15
C ASP A 136 2.24 5.52 14.24
N GLU A 137 1.92 6.71 14.73
CA GLU A 137 1.34 7.79 13.91
C GLU A 137 2.31 8.24 12.82
N GLU A 138 3.59 8.45 13.14
CA GLU A 138 4.61 8.79 12.14
C GLU A 138 4.75 7.66 11.10
N GLY A 139 4.67 6.41 11.53
CA GLY A 139 4.64 5.25 10.65
C GLY A 139 3.44 5.25 9.68
N ALA A 140 2.25 5.64 10.14
CA ALA A 140 1.07 5.78 9.29
C ALA A 140 1.23 6.94 8.27
N MET A 141 1.86 8.04 8.69
CA MET A 141 2.16 9.20 7.84
C MET A 141 3.23 8.94 6.77
N LEU A 142 3.91 7.79 6.82
CA LEU A 142 4.85 7.42 5.77
C LEU A 142 4.16 7.21 4.41
N GLU A 143 2.88 6.84 4.37
CA GLU A 143 2.13 6.71 3.10
C GLU A 143 2.00 8.06 2.37
N PRO A 144 1.41 9.10 2.96
CA PRO A 144 1.29 10.40 2.28
C PRO A 144 2.65 11.05 2.07
N LEU A 145 3.63 10.82 2.98
CA LEU A 145 5.00 11.26 2.77
C LEU A 145 5.62 10.62 1.53
N ALA A 146 5.37 9.33 1.29
CA ALA A 146 5.88 8.63 0.13
C ALA A 146 5.32 9.25 -1.17
N VAL A 147 4.05 9.63 -1.21
CA VAL A 147 3.45 10.38 -2.34
C VAL A 147 4.21 11.69 -2.60
N ALA A 148 4.53 12.45 -1.55
CA ALA A 148 5.29 13.68 -1.65
C ALA A 148 6.73 13.44 -2.17
N VAL A 149 7.42 12.42 -1.64
CA VAL A 149 8.77 12.02 -2.08
C VAL A 149 8.77 11.62 -3.55
N TYR A 150 7.79 10.84 -4.00
CA TYR A 150 7.65 10.44 -5.39
C TYR A 150 7.43 11.66 -6.30
N SER A 151 6.54 12.57 -5.91
CA SER A 151 6.26 13.81 -6.66
C SER A 151 7.51 14.67 -6.81
N CYS A 152 8.28 14.86 -5.74
CA CYS A 152 9.56 15.58 -5.78
C CYS A 152 10.58 14.93 -6.71
N LYS A 153 10.70 13.59 -6.70
CA LYS A 153 11.60 12.86 -7.61
C LYS A 153 11.17 13.02 -9.08
N ALA A 154 9.87 12.93 -9.36
CA ALA A 154 9.32 13.07 -10.70
C ALA A 154 9.54 14.48 -11.28
N CYS A 155 9.37 15.54 -10.46
CA CYS A 155 9.61 16.92 -10.88
C CYS A 155 11.09 17.24 -11.15
N ARG A 156 12.03 16.53 -10.51
CA ARG A 156 13.48 16.80 -10.63
C ARG A 156 14.13 16.32 -11.92
N GLY A 157 13.42 15.62 -12.81
CA GLY A 157 13.83 15.46 -14.22
C GLY A 157 15.21 14.86 -14.49
N GLY A 158 15.78 14.06 -13.58
CA GLY A 158 17.08 13.42 -13.81
C GLY A 158 16.95 12.23 -14.76
N ALA A 159 17.59 12.32 -15.94
CA ALA A 159 17.83 11.16 -16.80
C ALA A 159 18.45 10.02 -15.97
N GLY A 160 17.71 8.93 -15.76
CA GLY A 160 18.28 7.64 -15.34
C GLY A 160 17.75 6.95 -14.09
N HIS A 161 16.75 7.47 -13.36
CA HIS A 161 16.17 6.72 -12.21
C HIS A 161 14.65 6.62 -12.28
N ALA A 162 14.16 5.84 -13.23
CA ALA A 162 12.83 5.26 -13.16
C ALA A 162 12.93 3.97 -12.33
N GLY A 163 12.30 3.92 -11.15
CA GLY A 163 12.06 2.66 -10.47
C GLY A 163 12.49 2.62 -9.01
N THR A 164 11.78 3.36 -8.18
CA THR A 164 11.46 2.93 -6.82
C THR A 164 10.04 3.43 -6.60
N GLY A 165 9.06 2.56 -6.38
CA GLY A 165 7.82 3.02 -5.76
C GLY A 165 8.17 3.75 -4.47
N ALA A 166 7.25 4.55 -3.96
CA ALA A 166 7.54 5.55 -2.96
C ALA A 166 8.17 4.99 -1.65
N TRP A 167 8.08 3.68 -1.47
CA TRP A 167 8.60 2.88 -0.35
C TRP A 167 9.80 1.96 -0.69
N GLY A 168 10.15 1.80 -1.96
CA GLY A 168 11.09 0.76 -2.40
C GLY A 168 12.57 1.12 -2.19
N ARG A 169 13.23 0.48 -1.21
CA ARG A 169 14.67 0.19 -1.24
C ARG A 169 14.98 -1.07 -0.44
N THR A 170 15.21 -2.21 -1.12
CA THR A 170 16.11 -3.32 -0.71
C THR A 170 16.16 -4.50 -1.71
N HIS A 171 16.08 -4.30 -3.02
CA HIS A 171 16.56 -5.34 -3.96
C HIS A 171 17.42 -4.70 -5.05
N ARG A 172 18.73 -4.67 -4.81
CA ARG A 172 19.74 -4.34 -5.82
C ARG A 172 19.88 -5.57 -6.72
N ALA A 173 19.35 -5.50 -7.94
CA ALA A 173 19.75 -6.38 -9.02
C ALA A 173 20.32 -5.50 -10.15
N GLY A 174 21.40 -6.00 -10.76
CA GLY A 174 22.36 -5.26 -11.59
C GLY A 174 21.75 -4.35 -12.67
N GLY A 175 22.44 -3.24 -12.90
CA GLY A 175 22.10 -2.30 -13.96
C GLY A 175 22.18 -2.92 -15.34
N CYS A 176 21.31 -2.46 -16.23
CA CYS A 176 21.47 -2.61 -17.67
C CYS A 176 21.30 -1.23 -18.31
N PRO A 177 22.30 -0.73 -19.05
CA PRO A 177 22.16 0.51 -19.79
C PRO A 177 21.54 0.16 -21.15
N HIS A 178 20.41 0.75 -21.50
CA HIS A 178 20.12 1.20 -22.86
C HIS A 178 18.81 1.98 -22.88
N GLY A 179 18.91 3.23 -23.32
CA GLY A 179 17.77 4.09 -23.53
C GLY A 179 16.99 3.70 -24.78
N GLN A 180 15.71 4.03 -24.78
CA GLN A 180 15.02 4.63 -25.91
C GLN A 180 13.71 5.22 -25.40
N GLY A 181 13.53 6.52 -25.66
CA GLY A 181 12.37 7.28 -25.24
C GLY A 181 11.15 7.00 -26.09
N TYR A 182 9.98 6.97 -25.46
CA TYR A 182 8.70 7.16 -26.15
C TYR A 182 7.70 7.88 -25.22
N GLY A 183 7.16 9.00 -25.72
CA GLY A 183 5.81 9.48 -25.45
C GLY A 183 5.47 9.96 -24.05
N ARG A 184 5.61 11.27 -23.81
CA ARG A 184 4.92 11.95 -22.70
C ARG A 184 3.41 11.98 -22.97
N ARG A 185 2.62 11.30 -22.14
CA ARG A 185 1.23 11.69 -21.81
C ARG A 185 1.05 11.60 -20.30
N SER A 186 1.08 12.77 -19.68
CA SER A 186 0.75 13.00 -18.28
C SER A 186 -0.77 12.88 -18.11
N TYR A 187 -1.23 11.75 -17.56
CA TYR A 187 -2.65 11.53 -17.17
C TYR A 187 -2.93 12.05 -15.75
N LEU A 188 -2.41 13.23 -15.41
CA LEU A 188 -2.64 13.89 -14.13
C LEU A 188 -3.04 15.34 -14.45
N CYS A 189 -4.32 15.54 -14.82
CA CYS A 189 -5.10 16.77 -14.62
C CYS A 189 -6.49 16.80 -15.31
N ASP A 190 -6.86 15.85 -16.18
CA ASP A 190 -8.15 15.94 -16.90
C ASP A 190 -9.32 15.23 -16.19
N GLY A 191 -9.72 15.72 -15.02
CA GLY A 191 -10.84 15.10 -14.29
C GLY A 191 -11.46 15.92 -13.15
N TYR A 192 -11.49 17.24 -13.29
CA TYR A 192 -12.36 18.11 -12.49
C TYR A 192 -13.29 18.88 -13.43
N GLN A 193 -14.35 18.20 -13.89
CA GLN A 193 -15.63 18.78 -14.27
C GLN A 193 -16.73 17.79 -13.87
#